data_AF-A0A4Y1Z8H6-F1
#
_entry.id   AF-A0A4Y1Z8H6-F1
#
_cell.length_a   1.000
_cell.length_b   1.000
_cell.length_c   1.000
_cell.angle_alpha   90.00
_cell.angle_beta   90.00
_cell.angle_gamma   90.00
#
_symmetry.space_group_name_H-M   'P 1'
#
loop_
_entity.id
_entity.type
_entity.pdbx_description
1 polymer ?
#
loop_
_entity_poly.entity_id
_entity_poly.type
_entity_poly.pdbx_seq_one_letter_code
_entity_poly.pdbx_strand_id
1 'polypeptide(L)'
;MNESEAAIYGAVEQNRADLKALQQSVHRNNAAVQKELDQLSEELPTRPASFELRQQVQADAFQLPPLPTTTIGSFPQTKEVRQARRNWRKGEWSDSQYDQFIKEETKKWIDIQEEIGLDVLVHGEFERNDMVEYFGEKLDGFAFTRFGWVQSYGSRCVKPPLIFGDVSWKEPMTVKESAYAQSLTNKPVKGMLTGPVTIYNWSFVRNDISQASVFNQIALALKKKSRHLKKPISV
;
A
#
# COMPACT_ATOMS: atom_id res chain seq x y z
N MET A 1 -11.00 40.97 -21.44
CA MET A 1 -11.28 41.16 -20.01
C MET A 1 -9.94 41.31 -19.33
N ASN A 2 -9.51 42.54 -19.05
CA ASN A 2 -8.32 42.77 -18.24
C ASN A 2 -8.80 42.79 -16.80
N GLU A 3 -8.40 41.80 -16.00
CA GLU A 3 -8.52 41.90 -14.54
C GLU A 3 -7.76 43.15 -14.08
N SER A 4 -8.33 43.88 -13.13
CA SER A 4 -7.67 45.08 -12.60
C SER A 4 -6.39 44.68 -11.86
N GLU A 5 -5.39 45.55 -11.89
CA GLU A 5 -4.12 45.34 -11.17
C GLU A 5 -4.35 45.00 -9.69
N ALA A 6 -5.34 45.64 -9.05
CA ALA A 6 -5.76 45.35 -7.69
C ALA A 6 -6.29 43.91 -7.48
N ALA A 7 -7.02 43.35 -8.45
CA ALA A 7 -7.50 41.97 -8.39
C ALA A 7 -6.35 40.96 -8.48
N ILE A 8 -5.35 41.24 -9.33
CA ILE A 8 -4.13 40.43 -9.44
C ILE A 8 -3.34 40.46 -8.13
N TYR A 9 -3.14 41.64 -7.54
CA TYR A 9 -2.48 41.77 -6.23
C TYR A 9 -3.22 40.97 -5.14
N GLY A 10 -4.55 41.06 -5.09
CA GLY A 10 -5.35 40.28 -4.15
C GLY A 10 -5.18 38.77 -4.32
N ALA A 11 -5.18 38.26 -5.56
CA ALA A 11 -4.97 36.85 -5.85
C ALA A 11 -3.56 36.36 -5.45
N VAL A 12 -2.53 37.18 -5.66
CA VAL A 12 -1.15 36.86 -5.25
C VAL A 12 -1.00 36.80 -3.74
N GLU A 13 -1.59 37.75 -3.00
CA GLU A 13 -1.55 37.73 -1.53
C GLU A 13 -2.30 36.51 -0.96
N GLN A 14 -3.45 36.18 -1.52
CA GLN A 14 -4.18 34.96 -1.13
C GLN A 14 -3.35 33.70 -1.40
N ASN A 15 -2.72 33.60 -2.58
CA ASN A 15 -1.85 32.47 -2.91
C ASN A 15 -0.69 32.32 -1.90
N ARG A 16 -0.06 33.43 -1.50
CA ARG A 16 1.00 33.43 -0.48
C ARG A 16 0.48 32.96 0.88
N ALA A 17 -0.71 33.43 1.28
CA ALA A 17 -1.35 33.03 2.52
C ALA A 17 -1.66 31.53 2.53
N ASP A 18 -2.21 30.99 1.42
CA ASP A 18 -2.55 29.58 1.28
C ASP A 18 -1.29 28.69 1.32
N LEU A 19 -0.22 29.09 0.62
CA LEU A 19 1.06 28.37 0.65
C LEU A 19 1.65 28.35 2.06
N LYS A 20 1.62 29.48 2.77
CA LYS A 20 2.09 29.56 4.15
C LYS A 20 1.25 28.69 5.09
N ALA A 21 -0.08 28.73 4.97
CA ALA A 21 -0.97 27.89 5.77
C ALA A 21 -0.73 26.40 5.53
N LEU A 22 -0.53 26.00 4.27
CA LEU A 22 -0.20 24.63 3.91
C LEU A 22 1.15 24.20 4.51
N GLN A 23 2.19 25.03 4.36
CA GLN A 23 3.52 24.78 4.95
C GLN A 23 3.49 24.64 6.48
N GLN A 24 2.61 25.40 7.16
CA GLN A 24 2.47 25.37 8.62
C GLN A 24 1.45 24.32 9.10
N SER A 25 0.81 23.58 8.19
CA SER A 25 -0.23 22.62 8.56
C SER A 25 0.31 21.49 9.44
N VAL A 26 -0.54 20.99 10.34
CA VAL A 26 -0.24 19.83 11.18
C VAL A 26 0.08 18.57 10.37
N HIS A 27 -0.44 18.49 9.14
CA HIS A 27 -0.18 17.37 8.23
C HIS A 27 1.24 17.40 7.67
N ARG A 28 1.82 18.58 7.42
CA ARG A 28 3.20 18.72 6.91
C ARG A 28 4.27 18.77 8.01
N ASN A 29 3.86 18.92 9.26
CA ASN A 29 4.74 19.07 10.42
C ASN A 29 4.39 18.04 11.49
N ASN A 30 4.40 16.75 11.12
CA ASN A 30 4.12 15.68 12.06
C ASN A 30 5.37 15.39 12.90
N ALA A 31 5.40 15.93 14.12
CA ALA A 31 6.55 15.79 15.03
C ALA A 31 6.94 14.33 15.32
N ALA A 32 5.99 13.40 15.33
CA ALA A 32 6.29 11.99 15.56
C ALA A 32 7.04 11.37 14.37
N VAL A 33 6.64 11.72 13.14
CA VAL A 33 7.32 11.26 11.92
C VAL A 33 8.72 11.85 11.83
N GLN A 34 8.87 13.15 12.11
CA GLN A 34 10.17 13.82 12.10
C GLN A 34 11.13 13.18 13.11
N LYS A 35 10.67 12.93 14.33
CA LYS A 35 11.45 12.24 15.36
C LYS A 35 11.88 10.83 14.94
N GLU A 36 11.01 10.07 14.25
CA GLU A 36 11.38 8.74 13.75
C GLU A 36 12.42 8.81 12.61
N LEU A 37 12.35 9.84 11.77
CA LEU A 37 13.35 10.07 10.72
C LEU A 37 14.71 10.44 11.30
N ASP A 38 14.75 11.30 12.33
CA ASP A 38 16.00 11.73 12.99
C ASP A 38 16.71 10.55 13.69
N GLN A 39 15.97 9.48 14.00
CA GLN A 39 16.51 8.25 14.60
C GLN A 39 16.98 7.23 13.56
N LEU A 40 16.84 7.50 12.26
CA LEU A 40 17.38 6.63 11.23
C LEU A 40 18.91 6.67 11.27
N SER A 41 19.53 5.49 11.31
CA SER A 41 20.97 5.37 11.13
C SER A 41 21.38 5.91 9.75
N GLU A 42 22.55 6.53 9.67
CA GLU A 42 23.20 6.85 8.40
C GLU A 42 23.62 5.58 7.64
N GLU A 43 23.75 4.45 8.34
CA GLU A 43 24.04 3.16 7.74
C GLU A 43 22.82 2.59 7.00
N LEU A 44 23.07 2.03 5.81
CA LEU A 44 22.03 1.36 5.03
C LEU A 44 21.43 0.18 5.81
N PRO A 45 20.09 0.02 5.81
CA PRO A 45 19.46 -1.07 6.52
C PRO A 45 19.86 -2.42 5.92
N THR A 46 20.50 -3.27 6.72
CA THR A 46 20.88 -4.62 6.33
C THR A 46 19.95 -5.68 6.95
N ARG A 47 19.94 -6.87 6.35
CA ARG A 47 19.28 -8.05 6.95
C ARG A 47 20.19 -8.59 8.07
N PRO A 48 19.64 -9.20 9.14
CA PRO A 48 20.43 -9.66 10.28
C PRO A 48 21.52 -10.71 10.00
N ALA A 49 21.41 -11.44 8.89
CA ALA A 49 22.35 -12.50 8.51
C ALA A 49 22.55 -12.49 6.99
N SER A 50 23.59 -13.15 6.46
CA SER A 50 23.88 -13.24 5.03
C SER A 50 22.80 -14.00 4.24
N PHE A 51 22.84 -13.96 2.90
CA PHE A 51 21.87 -14.72 2.11
C PHE A 51 22.04 -16.22 2.30
N GLU A 52 23.28 -16.71 2.35
CA GLU A 52 23.65 -18.12 2.48
C GLU A 52 23.06 -18.72 3.76
N LEU A 53 23.22 -18.03 4.90
CA LEU A 53 22.64 -18.48 6.18
C LEU A 53 21.11 -18.45 6.15
N ARG A 54 20.51 -17.39 5.59
CA ARG A 54 19.04 -17.30 5.50
C ARG A 54 18.47 -18.36 4.58
N GLN A 55 19.17 -18.70 3.50
CA GLN A 55 18.73 -19.72 2.54
C GLN A 55 18.65 -21.09 3.21
N GLN A 56 19.62 -21.44 4.06
CA GLN A 56 19.60 -22.68 4.83
C GLN A 56 18.39 -22.74 5.77
N VAL A 57 18.20 -21.71 6.60
CA VAL A 57 17.05 -21.63 7.53
C VAL A 57 15.71 -21.65 6.79
N GLN A 58 15.63 -21.00 5.62
CA GLN A 58 14.42 -20.99 4.80
C GLN A 58 14.15 -22.35 4.14
N ALA A 59 15.19 -23.06 3.70
CA ALA A 59 15.05 -24.41 3.18
C ALA A 59 14.49 -25.35 4.25
N ASP A 60 15.03 -25.27 5.47
CA ASP A 60 14.58 -26.07 6.61
C ASP A 60 13.13 -25.74 7.02
N ALA A 61 12.77 -24.44 7.01
CA ALA A 61 11.43 -24.00 7.41
C ALA A 61 10.34 -24.28 6.37
N PHE A 62 10.64 -24.13 5.08
CA PHE A 62 9.62 -24.24 4.03
C PHE A 62 9.60 -25.59 3.32
N GLN A 63 10.69 -26.36 3.36
CA GLN A 63 10.79 -27.70 2.74
C GLN A 63 10.29 -27.70 1.27
N LEU A 64 10.59 -26.63 0.53
CA LEU A 64 10.14 -26.49 -0.85
C LEU A 64 10.85 -27.50 -1.77
N PRO A 65 10.14 -28.09 -2.76
CA PRO A 65 10.77 -29.00 -3.70
C PRO A 65 11.74 -28.26 -4.63
N PRO A 66 12.62 -29.00 -5.35
CA PRO A 66 13.35 -28.43 -6.48
C PRO A 66 12.38 -27.81 -7.48
N LEU A 67 12.71 -26.61 -7.99
CA LEU A 67 11.87 -25.83 -8.91
C LEU A 67 10.47 -25.51 -8.33
N PRO A 68 10.38 -24.84 -7.17
CA PRO A 68 9.10 -24.55 -6.54
C PRO A 68 8.27 -23.59 -7.39
N THR A 69 6.97 -23.84 -7.42
CA THR A 69 5.99 -23.15 -8.25
C THR A 69 5.16 -22.16 -7.44
N THR A 70 4.85 -21.02 -8.04
CA THR A 70 4.06 -19.95 -7.43
C THR A 70 3.55 -18.99 -8.48
N THR A 71 2.59 -18.14 -8.12
CA THR A 71 2.14 -17.00 -8.94
C THR A 71 2.58 -15.68 -8.31
N ILE A 72 2.29 -14.57 -9.00
CA ILE A 72 2.84 -13.24 -8.64
C ILE A 72 2.01 -12.53 -7.56
N GLY A 73 0.69 -12.67 -7.54
CA GLY A 73 -0.17 -11.96 -6.58
C GLY A 73 -1.65 -11.96 -6.96
N SER A 74 -2.05 -11.01 -7.80
CA SER A 74 -3.45 -10.81 -8.18
C SER A 74 -4.04 -11.95 -9.02
N PHE A 75 -5.29 -12.30 -8.73
CA PHE A 75 -6.12 -13.15 -9.58
C PHE A 75 -7.17 -12.32 -10.37
N PRO A 76 -7.88 -12.92 -11.35
CA PRO A 76 -8.82 -12.20 -12.21
C PRO A 76 -9.82 -11.33 -11.45
N GLN A 77 -9.81 -10.03 -11.75
CA GLN A 77 -10.79 -9.05 -11.24
C GLN A 77 -12.10 -9.16 -12.03
N THR A 78 -12.91 -10.16 -11.67
CA THR A 78 -14.15 -10.49 -12.36
C THR A 78 -15.20 -9.37 -12.31
N LYS A 79 -16.32 -9.53 -13.03
CA LYS A 79 -17.42 -8.54 -12.97
C LYS A 79 -18.03 -8.51 -11.58
N GLU A 80 -18.10 -9.67 -10.93
CA GLU A 80 -18.65 -9.91 -9.60
C GLU A 80 -17.81 -9.20 -8.54
N VAL A 81 -16.48 -9.40 -8.55
CA VAL A 81 -15.55 -8.71 -7.63
C VAL A 81 -15.67 -7.19 -7.78
N ARG A 82 -15.72 -6.70 -9.02
CA ARG A 82 -15.88 -5.26 -9.29
C ARG A 82 -17.25 -4.73 -8.85
N GLN A 83 -18.32 -5.51 -9.00
CA GLN A 83 -19.66 -5.12 -8.57
C GLN A 83 -19.77 -5.09 -7.04
N ALA A 84 -19.26 -6.11 -6.35
CA ALA A 84 -19.20 -6.19 -4.89
C ALA A 84 -18.51 -4.96 -4.30
N ARG A 85 -17.32 -4.61 -4.82
CA ARG A 85 -16.58 -3.41 -4.38
C ARG A 85 -17.34 -2.12 -4.65
N ARG A 86 -18.03 -2.01 -5.80
CA ARG A 86 -18.86 -0.83 -6.11
C ARG A 86 -20.04 -0.69 -5.14
N ASN A 87 -20.76 -1.77 -4.87
CA ASN A 87 -21.92 -1.76 -3.97
C ASN A 87 -21.48 -1.39 -2.54
N TRP A 88 -20.37 -1.96 -2.07
CA TRP A 88 -19.78 -1.61 -0.78
C TRP A 88 -19.40 -0.13 -0.70
N ARG A 89 -18.67 0.41 -1.70
CA ARG A 89 -18.28 1.84 -1.74
C ARG A 89 -19.47 2.81 -1.81
N LYS A 90 -20.63 2.35 -2.31
CA LYS A 90 -21.87 3.14 -2.33
C LYS A 90 -22.71 3.02 -1.05
N GLY A 91 -22.32 2.14 -0.11
CA GLY A 91 -23.10 1.82 1.07
C GLY A 91 -24.31 0.92 0.79
N GLU A 92 -24.40 0.32 -0.40
CA GLU A 92 -25.46 -0.65 -0.75
C GLU A 92 -25.19 -2.03 -0.11
N TRP A 93 -23.92 -2.36 0.13
CA TRP A 93 -23.50 -3.55 0.90
C TRP A 93 -22.89 -3.12 2.23
N SER A 94 -23.18 -3.88 3.28
CA SER A 94 -22.52 -3.69 4.58
C SER A 94 -21.08 -4.17 4.56
N ASP A 95 -20.26 -3.70 5.50
CA ASP A 95 -18.88 -4.17 5.68
C ASP A 95 -18.81 -5.69 5.87
N SER A 96 -19.76 -6.27 6.61
CA SER A 96 -19.82 -7.71 6.84
C SER A 96 -20.16 -8.49 5.56
N GLN A 97 -21.05 -7.96 4.72
CA GLN A 97 -21.38 -8.60 3.44
C GLN A 97 -20.18 -8.58 2.50
N TYR A 98 -19.50 -7.44 2.40
CA TYR A 98 -18.30 -7.32 1.56
C TYR A 98 -17.15 -8.18 2.08
N ASP A 99 -16.91 -8.20 3.40
CA ASP A 99 -15.89 -9.05 4.02
C ASP A 99 -16.14 -10.54 3.75
N GLN A 100 -17.39 -10.98 3.87
CA GLN A 100 -17.75 -12.36 3.59
C GLN A 100 -17.51 -12.73 2.12
N PHE A 101 -17.90 -11.85 1.19
CA PHE A 101 -17.64 -12.05 -0.24
C PHE A 101 -16.14 -12.17 -0.54
N ILE A 102 -15.30 -11.29 0.04
CA ILE A 102 -13.84 -11.36 -0.14
C ILE A 102 -13.28 -12.68 0.40
N LYS A 103 -13.74 -13.13 1.57
CA LYS A 103 -13.34 -14.41 2.15
C LYS A 103 -13.70 -15.59 1.24
N GLU A 104 -14.89 -15.59 0.65
CA GLU A 104 -15.33 -16.64 -0.27
C GLU A 104 -14.47 -16.69 -1.55
N GLU A 105 -14.17 -15.54 -2.16
CA GLU A 105 -13.28 -15.48 -3.32
C GLU A 105 -11.85 -15.90 -2.97
N THR A 106 -11.32 -15.45 -1.82
CA THR A 106 -10.02 -15.91 -1.33
C THR A 106 -10.01 -17.42 -1.13
N LYS A 107 -11.03 -18.00 -0.48
CA LYS A 107 -11.09 -19.45 -0.25
C LYS A 107 -11.12 -20.22 -1.56
N LYS A 108 -12.00 -19.83 -2.48
CA LYS A 108 -12.11 -20.45 -3.81
C LYS A 108 -10.75 -20.51 -4.51
N TRP A 109 -9.99 -19.42 -4.50
CA TRP A 109 -8.69 -19.39 -5.17
C TRP A 109 -7.59 -20.11 -4.40
N ILE A 110 -7.64 -20.18 -3.07
CA ILE A 110 -6.76 -21.07 -2.31
C ILE A 110 -7.02 -22.53 -2.70
N ASP A 111 -8.28 -22.96 -2.72
CA ASP A 111 -8.65 -24.34 -3.10
C ASP A 111 -8.14 -24.69 -4.52
N ILE A 112 -8.35 -23.79 -5.50
CA ILE A 112 -7.88 -23.99 -6.89
C ILE A 112 -6.35 -24.12 -6.96
N GLN A 113 -5.62 -23.28 -6.24
CA GLN A 113 -4.16 -23.34 -6.25
C GLN A 113 -3.63 -24.61 -5.58
N GLU A 114 -4.32 -25.11 -4.54
CA GLU A 114 -4.01 -26.41 -3.94
C GLU A 114 -4.26 -27.56 -4.90
N GLU A 115 -5.41 -27.55 -5.60
CA GLU A 115 -5.79 -28.56 -6.60
C GLU A 115 -4.78 -28.63 -7.77
N ILE A 116 -4.31 -27.48 -8.26
CA ILE A 116 -3.30 -27.40 -9.32
C ILE A 116 -1.90 -27.78 -8.81
N GLY A 117 -1.70 -27.82 -7.48
CA GLY A 117 -0.46 -28.29 -6.87
C GLY A 117 0.63 -27.22 -6.73
N LEU A 118 0.29 -25.92 -6.63
CA LEU A 118 1.30 -24.87 -6.40
C LEU A 118 1.98 -24.99 -5.04
N ASP A 119 3.26 -24.63 -4.94
CA ASP A 119 4.06 -24.79 -3.71
C ASP A 119 3.93 -23.59 -2.75
N VAL A 120 3.88 -22.38 -3.31
CA VAL A 120 3.69 -21.13 -2.54
C VAL A 120 2.50 -20.36 -3.09
N LEU A 121 1.53 -20.09 -2.22
CA LEU A 121 0.21 -19.59 -2.58
C LEU A 121 0.11 -18.06 -2.45
N VAL A 122 -0.91 -17.50 -3.10
CA VAL A 122 -1.31 -16.08 -2.97
C VAL A 122 -2.80 -15.98 -2.69
N HIS A 123 -3.25 -14.88 -2.09
CA HIS A 123 -4.66 -14.69 -1.74
C HIS A 123 -5.52 -14.01 -2.83
N GLY A 124 -4.90 -13.57 -3.93
CA GLY A 124 -5.57 -13.02 -5.11
C GLY A 124 -5.87 -11.52 -5.10
N GLU A 125 -5.68 -10.83 -3.97
CA GLU A 125 -5.83 -9.36 -3.84
C GLU A 125 -7.24 -8.83 -4.22
N PHE A 126 -8.31 -9.61 -3.95
CA PHE A 126 -9.69 -9.23 -4.27
C PHE A 126 -10.18 -7.97 -3.55
N GLU A 127 -9.64 -7.71 -2.36
CA GLU A 127 -9.92 -6.53 -1.55
C GLU A 127 -9.36 -5.25 -2.17
N ARG A 128 -8.40 -5.37 -3.10
CA ARG A 128 -7.63 -4.24 -3.64
C ARG A 128 -8.15 -3.83 -5.01
N ASN A 129 -8.28 -2.52 -5.19
CA ASN A 129 -8.58 -1.93 -6.48
C ASN A 129 -7.32 -1.62 -7.29
N ASP A 130 -6.31 -1.11 -6.60
CA ASP A 130 -5.05 -0.66 -7.15
C ASP A 130 -3.95 -0.81 -6.08
N MET A 131 -2.74 -1.14 -6.52
CA MET A 131 -1.61 -1.46 -5.64
C MET A 131 -0.98 -0.24 -4.96
N VAL A 132 -1.43 0.99 -5.26
CA VAL A 132 -0.97 2.21 -4.59
C VAL A 132 -2.13 2.88 -3.85
N GLU A 133 -3.31 2.98 -4.48
CA GLU A 133 -4.52 3.53 -3.84
C GLU A 133 -4.83 2.81 -2.52
N TYR A 134 -4.78 1.47 -2.53
CA TYR A 134 -5.11 0.65 -1.36
C TYR A 134 -4.23 0.93 -0.13
N PHE A 135 -2.94 1.20 -0.36
CA PHE A 135 -1.98 1.49 0.70
C PHE A 135 -2.11 2.93 1.17
N GLY A 136 -2.24 3.88 0.24
CA GLY A 136 -2.38 5.28 0.61
C GLY A 136 -3.64 5.55 1.45
N GLU A 137 -4.75 4.82 1.23
CA GLU A 137 -5.97 4.96 2.06
C GLU A 137 -5.72 4.66 3.56
N LYS A 138 -4.63 3.94 3.86
CA LYS A 138 -4.23 3.46 5.19
C LYS A 138 -2.94 4.10 5.69
N LEU A 139 -2.54 5.18 5.03
CA LEU A 139 -1.40 6.02 5.39
C LEU A 139 -1.92 7.44 5.60
N ASP A 140 -1.48 8.09 6.68
CA ASP A 140 -1.69 9.54 6.81
C ASP A 140 -0.76 10.28 5.84
N GLY A 141 -1.06 11.55 5.58
CA GLY A 141 -0.33 12.37 4.60
C GLY A 141 -0.73 12.11 3.15
N PHE A 142 -1.69 11.21 2.91
CA PHE A 142 -2.29 10.93 1.61
C PHE A 142 -3.69 11.53 1.46
N ALA A 143 -3.99 12.05 0.27
CA ALA A 143 -5.31 12.48 -0.15
C ALA A 143 -5.72 11.82 -1.48
N PHE A 144 -7.03 11.71 -1.70
CA PHE A 144 -7.61 11.01 -2.84
C PHE A 144 -8.62 11.88 -3.55
N THR A 145 -8.60 11.82 -4.88
CA THR A 145 -9.60 12.51 -5.70
C THR A 145 -10.75 11.58 -6.06
N ARG A 146 -11.88 12.17 -6.43
CA ARG A 146 -13.01 11.44 -7.05
C ARG A 146 -12.88 11.36 -8.57
N PHE A 147 -12.38 12.43 -9.19
CA PHE A 147 -12.32 12.59 -10.65
C PHE A 147 -10.93 12.95 -11.20
N GLY A 148 -9.86 12.83 -10.41
CA GLY A 148 -8.49 13.12 -10.83
C GLY A 148 -7.88 11.99 -11.67
N TRP A 149 -8.53 11.67 -12.79
CA TRP A 149 -8.07 10.64 -13.72
C TRP A 149 -6.93 11.17 -14.59
N VAL A 150 -5.91 10.35 -14.76
CA VAL A 150 -4.77 10.61 -15.64
C VAL A 150 -4.67 9.44 -16.62
N GLN A 151 -4.56 9.73 -17.91
CA GLN A 151 -4.31 8.69 -18.90
C GLN A 151 -2.94 8.05 -18.67
N SER A 152 -2.88 6.72 -18.62
CA SER A 152 -1.64 5.97 -18.42
C SER A 152 -1.21 5.26 -19.71
N TYR A 153 -2.10 4.48 -20.33
CA TYR A 153 -1.77 3.77 -21.58
C TYR A 153 -3.03 3.43 -22.37
N GLY A 154 -3.10 3.85 -23.64
CA GLY A 154 -4.29 3.66 -24.47
C GLY A 154 -5.53 4.28 -23.81
N SER A 155 -6.59 3.50 -23.62
CA SER A 155 -7.80 3.91 -22.88
C SER A 155 -7.75 3.66 -21.37
N ARG A 156 -6.61 3.19 -20.84
CA ARG A 156 -6.43 2.95 -19.41
C ARG A 156 -6.06 4.25 -18.70
N CYS A 157 -6.91 4.67 -17.77
CA CYS A 157 -6.63 5.76 -16.85
C CYS A 157 -6.28 5.22 -15.46
N VAL A 158 -5.48 5.99 -14.73
CA VAL A 158 -5.16 5.80 -13.32
C VAL A 158 -5.65 6.99 -12.52
N LYS A 159 -5.77 6.84 -11.21
CA LYS A 159 -6.19 7.90 -10.29
C LYS A 159 -5.13 8.01 -9.19
N PRO A 160 -3.99 8.67 -9.46
CA PRO A 160 -2.88 8.72 -8.51
C PRO A 160 -3.31 9.37 -7.19
N PRO A 161 -2.87 8.84 -6.03
CA PRO A 161 -3.01 9.55 -4.76
C PRO A 161 -2.20 10.85 -4.75
N LEU A 162 -2.46 11.71 -3.78
CA LEU A 162 -1.67 12.91 -3.51
C LEU A 162 -0.98 12.77 -2.16
N ILE A 163 0.35 12.85 -2.13
CA ILE A 163 1.13 12.98 -0.90
C ILE A 163 1.21 14.47 -0.57
N PHE A 164 0.49 14.92 0.45
CA PHE A 164 0.40 16.34 0.80
C PHE A 164 1.02 16.67 2.16
N GLY A 165 1.30 15.65 2.97
CA GLY A 165 1.85 15.76 4.33
C GLY A 165 2.93 14.73 4.63
N ASP A 166 3.34 14.66 5.89
CA ASP A 166 4.24 13.64 6.41
C ASP A 166 3.53 12.29 6.46
N VAL A 167 4.17 11.25 5.90
CA VAL A 167 3.55 9.93 5.79
C VAL A 167 3.74 9.13 7.07
N SER A 168 2.64 8.69 7.68
CA SER A 168 2.65 7.77 8.82
C SER A 168 1.70 6.61 8.65
N TRP A 169 1.99 5.53 9.37
CA TRP A 169 1.10 4.38 9.47
C TRP A 169 -0.17 4.75 10.24
N LYS A 170 -1.34 4.61 9.60
CA LYS A 170 -2.65 4.91 10.20
C LYS A 170 -3.30 3.65 10.78
N GLU A 171 -3.34 2.57 10.01
CA GLU A 171 -4.03 1.34 10.41
C GLU A 171 -3.48 0.07 9.71
N PRO A 172 -3.80 -1.14 10.22
CA PRO A 172 -3.33 -2.38 9.60
C PRO A 172 -3.82 -2.54 8.15
N MET A 173 -2.88 -2.73 7.22
CA MET A 173 -3.23 -2.75 5.79
C MET A 173 -3.70 -4.08 5.20
N THR A 174 -2.95 -5.16 5.41
CA THR A 174 -3.09 -6.42 4.66
C THR A 174 -3.08 -7.67 5.54
N VAL A 175 -3.09 -7.49 6.87
CA VAL A 175 -2.87 -8.62 7.80
C VAL A 175 -4.11 -9.48 7.89
N LYS A 176 -5.29 -8.86 7.87
CA LYS A 176 -6.56 -9.57 7.99
C LYS A 176 -6.73 -10.58 6.84
N GLU A 177 -6.51 -10.13 5.61
CA GLU A 177 -6.68 -10.93 4.40
C GLU A 177 -5.60 -12.00 4.28
N SER A 178 -4.33 -11.63 4.49
CA SER A 178 -3.22 -12.60 4.44
C SER A 178 -3.30 -13.65 5.57
N ALA A 179 -3.73 -13.26 6.78
CA ALA A 179 -3.91 -14.21 7.89
C ALA A 179 -5.07 -15.16 7.63
N TYR A 180 -6.19 -14.65 7.11
CA TYR A 180 -7.31 -15.51 6.71
C TYR A 180 -6.89 -16.49 5.60
N ALA A 181 -6.23 -16.01 4.54
CA ALA A 181 -5.73 -16.89 3.47
C ALA A 181 -4.78 -17.98 4.00
N GLN A 182 -3.83 -17.62 4.87
CA GLN A 182 -2.93 -18.58 5.50
C GLN A 182 -3.66 -19.58 6.41
N SER A 183 -4.81 -19.22 7.00
CA SER A 183 -5.59 -20.14 7.84
C SER A 183 -6.31 -21.25 7.06
N LEU A 184 -6.42 -21.11 5.73
CA LEU A 184 -7.13 -22.05 4.86
C LEU A 184 -6.25 -23.18 4.32
N THR A 185 -4.93 -23.12 4.54
CA THR A 185 -3.95 -24.02 3.90
C THR A 185 -2.71 -24.19 4.78
N ASN A 186 -2.08 -25.36 4.68
CA ASN A 186 -0.79 -25.62 5.31
C ASN A 186 0.41 -25.14 4.47
N LYS A 187 0.19 -24.79 3.20
CA LYS A 187 1.25 -24.26 2.33
C LYS A 187 1.53 -22.79 2.68
N PRO A 188 2.76 -22.29 2.46
CA PRO A 188 3.08 -20.89 2.71
C PRO A 188 2.29 -19.96 1.78
N VAL A 189 1.66 -18.93 2.36
CA VAL A 189 0.93 -17.88 1.62
C VAL A 189 1.75 -16.58 1.63
N LYS A 190 1.92 -15.95 0.47
CA LYS A 190 2.64 -14.67 0.35
C LYS A 190 1.84 -13.52 0.97
N GLY A 191 2.51 -12.72 1.80
CA GLY A 191 2.06 -11.37 2.14
C GLY A 191 2.40 -10.39 1.02
N MET A 192 1.41 -9.64 0.54
CA MET A 192 1.57 -8.73 -0.60
C MET A 192 1.65 -7.28 -0.14
N LEU A 193 2.76 -6.59 -0.45
CA LEU A 193 3.01 -5.18 -0.16
C LEU A 193 3.60 -4.48 -1.39
N THR A 194 3.30 -3.18 -1.53
CA THR A 194 3.93 -2.32 -2.53
C THR A 194 5.07 -1.53 -1.89
N GLY A 195 6.22 -1.49 -2.56
CA GLY A 195 7.42 -0.84 -2.04
C GLY A 195 7.30 0.69 -1.98
N PRO A 196 8.09 1.35 -1.11
CA PRO A 196 7.98 2.80 -0.87
C PRO A 196 8.24 3.63 -2.12
N VAL A 197 9.19 3.21 -2.96
CA VAL A 197 9.54 3.90 -4.20
C VAL A 197 8.39 3.87 -5.21
N THR A 198 7.69 2.74 -5.33
CA THR A 198 6.52 2.63 -6.21
C THR A 198 5.36 3.47 -5.69
N ILE A 199 5.07 3.42 -4.39
CA ILE A 199 4.00 4.23 -3.79
C ILE A 199 4.24 5.72 -4.06
N TYR A 200 5.48 6.19 -3.92
CA TYR A 200 5.85 7.56 -4.25
C TYR A 200 5.71 7.87 -5.75
N ASN A 201 6.34 7.07 -6.63
CA ASN A 201 6.41 7.38 -8.06
C ASN A 201 5.05 7.31 -8.77
N TRP A 202 4.10 6.57 -8.22
CA TRP A 202 2.74 6.45 -8.75
C TRP A 202 1.73 7.32 -7.99
N SER A 203 2.23 8.29 -7.22
CA SER A 203 1.46 9.36 -6.58
C SER A 203 1.87 10.73 -7.12
N PHE A 204 1.00 11.72 -6.97
CA PHE A 204 1.40 13.12 -7.01
C PHE A 204 2.07 13.48 -5.69
N VAL A 205 3.27 14.04 -5.76
CA VAL A 205 4.13 14.20 -4.59
C VAL A 205 4.24 15.66 -4.17
N ARG A 206 4.40 15.86 -2.86
CA ARG A 206 4.79 17.15 -2.29
C ARG A 206 6.18 17.57 -2.78
N ASN A 207 6.42 18.87 -2.85
CA ASN A 207 7.63 19.49 -3.42
C ASN A 207 8.41 20.36 -2.42
N ASP A 208 8.06 20.31 -1.14
CA ASP A 208 8.64 21.11 -0.06
C ASP A 208 9.72 20.38 0.76
N ILE A 209 9.88 19.06 0.56
CA ILE A 209 10.93 18.25 1.17
C ILE A 209 11.60 17.35 0.12
N SER A 210 12.75 16.78 0.46
CA SER A 210 13.48 15.91 -0.46
C SER A 210 12.71 14.62 -0.78
N GLN A 211 12.92 14.07 -1.98
CA GLN A 211 12.39 12.76 -2.36
C GLN A 211 12.80 11.66 -1.37
N ALA A 212 14.06 11.66 -0.93
CA ALA A 212 14.57 10.68 0.03
C ALA A 212 13.83 10.73 1.37
N SER A 213 13.47 11.94 1.83
CA SER A 213 12.65 12.11 3.04
C SER A 213 11.28 11.42 2.88
N VAL A 214 10.58 11.63 1.77
CA VAL A 214 9.27 10.98 1.53
C VAL A 214 9.42 9.46 1.41
N PHE A 215 10.44 8.96 0.70
CA PHE A 215 10.72 7.53 0.63
C PHE A 215 10.91 6.91 2.02
N ASN A 216 11.69 7.57 2.88
CA ASN A 216 11.95 7.10 4.25
C ASN A 216 10.68 7.10 5.11
N GLN A 217 9.83 8.11 4.99
CA GLN A 217 8.54 8.15 5.68
C GLN A 217 7.64 6.96 5.27
N ILE A 218 7.49 6.71 3.96
CA ILE A 218 6.72 5.57 3.46
C ILE A 218 7.36 4.24 3.92
N ALA A 219 8.69 4.12 3.84
CA ALA A 219 9.41 2.92 4.24
C ALA A 219 9.22 2.61 5.73
N LEU A 220 9.28 3.61 6.61
CA LEU A 220 9.02 3.47 8.04
C LEU A 220 7.58 3.00 8.31
N ALA A 221 6.61 3.60 7.63
CA ALA A 221 5.20 3.19 7.75
C ALA A 221 4.99 1.73 7.32
N LEU A 222 5.61 1.30 6.21
CA LEU A 222 5.57 -0.09 5.75
C LEU A 222 6.34 -1.04 6.67
N LYS A 223 7.45 -0.60 7.29
CA LYS A 223 8.23 -1.40 8.25
C LYS A 223 7.42 -1.74 9.50
N LYS A 224 6.63 -0.78 10.01
CA LYS A 224 5.68 -1.01 11.11
C LYS A 224 4.70 -2.14 10.76
N LYS A 225 4.23 -2.19 9.51
CA LYS A 225 3.36 -3.28 9.03
C LYS A 225 4.07 -4.63 8.94
N SER A 226 5.30 -4.68 8.43
CA SER A 226 6.06 -5.94 8.28
C SER A 226 6.20 -6.71 9.60
N ARG A 227 6.31 -6.01 10.74
CA ARG A 227 6.35 -6.65 12.07
C ARG A 227 5.06 -7.41 12.43
N HIS A 228 3.91 -6.99 11.89
CA HIS A 228 2.61 -7.60 12.17
C HIS A 228 2.25 -8.76 11.23
N LEU A 229 2.95 -8.93 10.09
CA LEU A 229 2.77 -10.07 9.18
C LEU A 229 3.60 -11.30 9.59
N LYS A 230 4.64 -11.11 10.39
CA LYS A 230 5.54 -12.21 10.77
C LYS A 230 4.93 -13.01 11.94
N LYS A 231 4.59 -14.28 11.70
CA LYS A 231 4.92 -15.29 12.71
C LYS A 231 6.45 -15.40 12.71
N PRO A 232 7.14 -15.22 13.84
CA PRO A 232 8.58 -15.35 13.86
C PRO A 232 8.94 -16.78 13.46
N ILE A 233 9.54 -16.96 12.29
CA ILE A 233 10.46 -18.08 12.08
C ILE A 233 11.67 -17.69 12.90
N SER A 234 11.76 -18.24 14.11
CA SER A 234 12.91 -18.10 14.99
C SER A 234 14.14 -18.58 14.23
N VAL A 235 15.05 -17.63 13.99
CA VAL A 235 16.45 -17.90 13.63
C VAL A 235 17.21 -18.01 14.95
#